data_AF-A0A5B7GA65-F1
#
_entry.id   AF-A0A5B7GA65-F1
#
_cell.length_a   1.000
_cell.length_b   1.000
_cell.length_c   1.000
_cell.angle_alpha   90.00
_cell.angle_beta   90.00
_cell.angle_gamma   90.00
#
_symmetry.space_group_name_H-M   'P 1'
#
loop_
_entity.id
_entity.type
_entity.pdbx_description
1 polymer ?
#
loop_
_entity_poly.entity_id
_entity_poly.type
_entity_poly.pdbx_seq_one_letter_code
_entity_poly.pdbx_strand_id
1 'polypeptide(L)'
;MDPHTNLSNMWKQIKTISGQKPAKQASHPEPITEANRLINSFADRCDSVQLPPATQRKQRKLRPERRENISHACNAVAPTDVPFPTKELRDTLKPQKDTAAGADKISYSMIRESGDEAYEELLYIINQSYTSSRLPQAWKNAIFMPIHKPKEQKKFRPIFLLICLGKTAEKNYSHPTPVASRQVTPQHLCLHQ
;
A
#
# COMPACT_ATOMS: atom_id res chain seq x y z
N MET A 1 -2.75 -30.32 28.93
CA MET A 1 -3.73 -29.24 28.72
C MET A 1 -3.00 -27.95 29.00
N ASP A 2 -2.77 -27.13 27.98
CA ASP A 2 -1.89 -25.96 28.03
C ASP A 2 -2.61 -24.77 28.71
N PRO A 3 -2.14 -24.26 29.87
CA PRO A 3 -2.88 -23.31 30.71
C PRO A 3 -3.10 -21.92 30.10
N HIS A 4 -2.54 -21.65 28.92
CA HIS A 4 -2.63 -20.35 28.24
C HIS A 4 -3.68 -20.28 27.11
N THR A 5 -4.49 -21.32 26.92
CA THR A 5 -5.50 -21.31 25.87
C THR A 5 -6.72 -20.49 26.29
N ASN A 6 -6.82 -19.26 25.76
CA ASN A 6 -7.96 -18.37 25.98
C ASN A 6 -9.30 -19.06 25.64
N LEU A 7 -10.31 -18.91 26.51
CA LEU A 7 -11.65 -19.51 26.36
C LEU A 7 -12.29 -19.22 24.98
N SER A 8 -12.05 -18.03 24.43
CA SER A 8 -12.49 -17.64 23.08
C SER A 8 -11.88 -18.51 21.97
N ASN A 9 -10.62 -18.92 22.12
CA ASN A 9 -9.94 -19.77 21.16
C ASN A 9 -10.45 -21.22 21.24
N MET A 10 -10.72 -21.72 22.46
CA MET A 10 -11.36 -23.03 22.64
C MET A 10 -12.75 -23.06 22.01
N TRP A 11 -13.57 -22.02 22.22
CA TRP A 11 -14.89 -21.93 21.60
C TRP A 11 -14.83 -21.86 20.07
N LYS A 12 -13.82 -21.20 19.48
CA LYS A 12 -13.59 -21.22 18.03
C LYS A 12 -13.22 -22.61 17.52
N GLN A 13 -12.36 -23.33 18.24
CA GLN A 13 -12.00 -24.71 17.89
C GLN A 13 -13.20 -25.65 17.98
N ILE A 14 -14.00 -25.57 19.05
CA ILE A 14 -15.23 -26.36 19.22
C ILE A 14 -16.20 -26.10 18.07
N LYS A 15 -16.41 -24.83 17.68
CA LYS A 15 -17.26 -24.48 16.51
C LYS A 15 -16.70 -25.01 15.19
N THR A 16 -15.38 -25.07 15.06
CA THR A 16 -14.72 -25.60 13.87
C THR A 16 -14.89 -27.12 13.77
N ILE A 17 -14.71 -27.82 14.89
CA ILE A 17 -14.88 -29.28 15.01
C ILE A 17 -16.35 -29.69 14.84
N SER A 18 -17.29 -28.90 15.38
CA SER A 18 -18.73 -29.16 15.25
C SER A 18 -19.29 -28.85 13.86
N GLY A 19 -18.45 -28.42 12.91
CA GLY A 19 -18.87 -28.07 11.56
C GLY A 19 -19.67 -26.76 11.47
N GLN A 20 -19.83 -26.02 12.58
CA GLN A 20 -20.46 -24.71 12.62
C GLN A 20 -19.55 -23.66 11.97
N LYS A 21 -19.52 -23.65 10.64
CA LYS A 21 -18.87 -22.59 9.88
C LYS A 21 -19.66 -21.29 10.09
N PRO A 22 -19.02 -20.18 10.54
CA PRO A 22 -19.69 -18.89 10.50
C PRO A 22 -20.12 -18.63 9.05
N ALA A 23 -21.37 -18.22 8.85
CA ALA A 23 -21.89 -17.92 7.53
C ALA A 23 -20.95 -16.91 6.84
N LYS A 24 -20.32 -17.32 5.72
CA LYS A 24 -19.65 -16.36 4.85
C LYS A 24 -20.73 -15.41 4.34
N GLN A 25 -20.56 -14.12 4.58
CA GLN A 25 -21.45 -13.12 4.00
C GLN A 25 -21.40 -13.28 2.47
N ALA A 26 -22.57 -13.35 1.83
CA ALA A 26 -22.66 -13.51 0.40
C ALA A 26 -21.92 -12.35 -0.29
N SER A 27 -21.05 -12.70 -1.24
CA SER A 27 -20.45 -11.72 -2.15
C SER A 27 -21.56 -11.07 -2.98
N HIS A 28 -21.35 -9.81 -3.38
CA HIS A 28 -22.25 -9.15 -4.33
C HIS A 28 -22.44 -10.04 -5.58
N PRO A 29 -23.66 -10.15 -6.15
CA PRO A 29 -23.91 -10.99 -7.33
C PRO A 29 -23.03 -10.60 -8.53
N GLU A 30 -22.69 -9.32 -8.65
CA GLU A 30 -21.77 -8.80 -9.67
C GLU A 30 -20.65 -7.97 -9.01
N PRO A 31 -19.59 -8.61 -8.48
CA PRO A 31 -18.59 -7.93 -7.68
C PRO A 31 -17.75 -6.92 -8.48
N ILE A 32 -17.51 -7.20 -9.77
CA ILE A 32 -16.72 -6.33 -10.67
C ILE A 32 -17.52 -5.09 -11.07
N THR A 33 -18.81 -5.23 -11.36
CA THR A 33 -19.67 -4.09 -11.72
C THR A 33 -19.79 -3.11 -10.54
N GLU A 34 -20.03 -3.63 -9.34
CA GLU A 34 -20.08 -2.80 -8.12
C GLU A 34 -18.72 -2.18 -7.79
N ALA A 35 -17.62 -2.89 -8.07
CA ALA A 35 -16.27 -2.35 -7.96
C ALA A 35 -16.07 -1.09 -8.80
N ASN A 36 -16.37 -1.19 -10.10
CA ASN A 36 -16.21 -0.08 -11.04
C ASN A 36 -17.11 1.10 -10.66
N ARG A 37 -18.35 0.83 -10.22
CA ARG A 37 -19.25 1.87 -9.71
C ARG A 37 -18.66 2.62 -8.52
N LEU A 38 -18.08 1.91 -7.55
CA LEU A 38 -17.43 2.50 -6.38
C LEU A 38 -16.19 3.30 -6.74
N ILE A 39 -15.35 2.78 -7.65
CA ILE A 39 -14.15 3.47 -8.16
C ILE A 39 -14.53 4.79 -8.82
N ASN A 40 -15.51 4.77 -9.72
CA ASN A 40 -15.96 5.98 -10.43
C ASN A 40 -16.56 7.00 -9.46
N SER A 41 -17.37 6.55 -8.50
CA SER A 41 -17.93 7.44 -7.46
C SER A 41 -16.85 8.02 -6.53
N PHE A 42 -15.76 7.30 -6.29
CA PHE A 42 -14.62 7.82 -5.56
C PHE A 42 -13.86 8.86 -6.38
N ALA A 43 -13.56 8.56 -7.65
CA ALA A 43 -12.86 9.46 -8.56
C ALA A 43 -13.60 10.80 -8.71
N ASP A 44 -14.91 10.76 -8.94
CA ASP A 44 -15.75 11.96 -9.07
C ASP A 44 -15.71 12.83 -7.80
N ARG A 45 -15.90 12.22 -6.61
CA ARG A 45 -15.86 12.96 -5.33
C ARG A 45 -14.50 13.54 -4.99
N CYS A 46 -13.43 12.94 -5.50
CA CYS A 46 -12.06 13.40 -5.29
C CYS A 46 -11.58 14.39 -6.35
N ASP A 47 -12.39 14.66 -7.38
CA ASP A 47 -12.02 15.62 -8.42
C ASP A 47 -11.92 17.04 -7.82
N SER A 48 -10.88 17.76 -8.25
CA SER A 48 -10.64 19.14 -7.83
C SER A 48 -11.80 20.09 -8.20
N VAL A 49 -12.62 19.74 -9.20
CA VAL A 49 -13.82 20.51 -9.57
C VAL A 49 -14.91 20.47 -8.49
N GLN A 50 -14.95 19.42 -7.66
CA GLN A 50 -15.90 19.30 -6.55
C GLN A 50 -15.51 20.17 -5.34
N LEU A 51 -14.32 20.76 -5.33
CA LEU A 51 -13.87 21.60 -4.22
C LEU A 51 -14.61 22.95 -4.20
N PRO A 52 -14.80 23.59 -3.02
CA PRO A 52 -15.41 24.91 -2.95
C PRO A 52 -14.68 25.95 -3.82
N PRO A 53 -15.39 26.91 -4.46
CA PRO A 53 -14.77 27.88 -5.37
C PRO A 53 -13.61 28.68 -4.73
N ALA A 54 -13.71 29.00 -3.44
CA ALA A 54 -12.64 29.68 -2.70
C ALA A 54 -11.34 28.84 -2.65
N THR A 55 -11.47 27.53 -2.41
CA THR A 55 -10.35 26.57 -2.39
C THR A 55 -9.73 26.44 -3.78
N GLN A 56 -10.55 26.31 -4.83
CA GLN A 56 -10.06 26.23 -6.21
C GLN A 56 -9.26 27.48 -6.60
N ARG A 57 -9.76 28.68 -6.25
CA ARG A 57 -9.07 29.95 -6.48
C ARG A 57 -7.72 30.00 -5.75
N LYS A 58 -7.69 29.60 -4.47
CA LYS A 58 -6.45 29.54 -3.68
C LYS A 58 -5.45 28.56 -4.27
N GLN A 59 -5.88 27.36 -4.67
CA GLN A 59 -5.03 26.38 -5.32
C GLN A 59 -4.44 26.91 -6.64
N ARG A 60 -5.25 27.58 -7.47
CA ARG A 60 -4.77 28.19 -8.72
C ARG A 60 -3.75 29.31 -8.45
N LYS A 61 -4.00 30.16 -7.44
CA LYS A 61 -3.08 31.23 -7.04
C LYS A 61 -1.73 30.69 -6.55
N LEU A 62 -1.73 29.61 -5.78
CA LEU A 62 -0.51 28.99 -5.23
C LEU A 62 0.20 28.01 -6.19
N ARG A 63 -0.43 27.66 -7.31
CA ARG A 63 0.10 26.71 -8.28
C ARG A 63 1.50 27.05 -8.82
N PRO A 64 1.80 28.30 -9.25
CA PRO A 64 3.14 28.61 -9.77
C PRO A 64 4.22 28.43 -8.72
N GLU A 65 4.04 29.01 -7.53
CA GLU A 65 4.96 28.89 -6.39
C GLU A 65 5.20 27.41 -6.02
N ARG A 66 4.13 26.61 -5.93
CA ARG A 66 4.25 25.17 -5.65
C ARG A 66 5.04 24.44 -6.73
N ARG A 67 4.82 24.75 -8.01
CA ARG A 67 5.56 24.12 -9.12
C ARG A 67 7.04 24.49 -9.08
N GLU A 68 7.36 25.72 -8.75
CA GLU A 68 8.74 26.18 -8.59
C GLU A 68 9.42 25.48 -7.41
N ASN A 69 8.76 25.42 -6.25
CA ASN A 69 9.26 24.70 -5.07
C ASN A 69 9.51 23.21 -5.38
N ILE A 70 8.59 22.57 -6.10
CA ILE A 70 8.75 21.17 -6.54
C ILE A 70 9.94 21.08 -7.50
N SER A 71 10.04 21.94 -8.51
CA SER A 71 11.14 21.92 -9.48
C SER A 71 12.50 22.12 -8.81
N HIS A 72 12.58 23.05 -7.86
CA HIS A 72 13.79 23.29 -7.07
C HIS A 72 14.14 22.06 -6.25
N ALA A 73 13.16 21.48 -5.53
CA ALA A 73 13.37 20.26 -4.77
C ALA A 73 13.79 19.07 -5.65
N CYS A 74 13.32 18.98 -6.89
CA CYS A 74 13.70 17.95 -7.85
C CYS A 74 15.13 18.07 -8.39
N ASN A 75 15.66 19.29 -8.44
CA ASN A 75 17.00 19.54 -8.94
C ASN A 75 18.05 19.65 -7.82
N ALA A 76 17.61 19.79 -6.57
CA ALA A 76 18.49 19.81 -5.41
C ALA A 76 19.04 18.40 -5.15
N VAL A 77 20.36 18.29 -4.99
CA VAL A 77 21.00 17.04 -4.57
C VAL A 77 20.85 16.92 -3.06
N ALA A 78 20.10 15.92 -2.59
CA ALA A 78 20.06 15.60 -1.17
C ALA A 78 21.08 14.50 -0.84
N PRO A 79 21.84 14.62 0.27
CA PRO A 79 22.74 13.54 0.74
C PRO A 79 22.01 12.21 0.99
N THR A 80 20.69 12.26 1.10
CA THR A 80 19.79 11.15 1.33
C THR A 80 19.43 10.37 0.06
N ASP A 81 19.68 10.93 -1.12
CA ASP A 81 19.35 10.34 -2.44
C ASP A 81 20.39 9.31 -2.87
N VAL A 82 20.66 8.35 -1.98
CA VAL A 82 21.57 7.23 -2.22
C VAL A 82 20.80 5.92 -2.23
N PRO A 83 21.23 4.91 -3.02
CA PRO A 83 20.59 3.60 -3.05
C PRO A 83 20.47 2.97 -1.65
N PHE A 84 19.40 2.21 -1.47
CA PHE A 84 19.13 1.47 -0.24
C PHE A 84 20.11 0.29 -0.11
N PRO A 85 20.68 0.06 1.10
CA PRO A 85 21.45 -1.14 1.39
C PRO A 85 20.54 -2.32 1.75
N THR A 86 21.04 -3.55 1.57
CA THR A 86 20.29 -4.79 1.85
C THR A 86 19.79 -4.86 3.30
N LYS A 87 20.54 -4.31 4.24
CA LYS A 87 20.15 -4.24 5.67
C LYS A 87 18.84 -3.48 5.86
N GLU A 88 18.63 -2.38 5.14
CA GLU A 88 17.43 -1.55 5.26
C GLU A 88 16.19 -2.29 4.74
N LEU A 89 16.34 -3.02 3.63
CA LEU A 89 15.29 -3.89 3.10
C LEU A 89 14.91 -4.98 4.10
N ARG A 90 15.90 -5.64 4.73
CA ARG A 90 15.67 -6.67 5.75
C ARG A 90 14.99 -6.11 6.99
N ASP A 91 15.46 -4.97 7.49
CA ASP A 91 14.88 -4.30 8.64
C ASP A 91 13.41 -3.88 8.37
N THR A 92 13.11 -3.45 7.14
CA THR A 92 11.74 -3.11 6.71
C THR A 92 10.82 -4.34 6.65
N LEU A 93 11.33 -5.49 6.21
CA LEU A 93 10.56 -6.73 6.04
C LEU A 93 10.36 -7.51 7.34
N LYS A 94 11.32 -7.42 8.28
CA LYS A 94 11.32 -8.16 9.54
C LYS A 94 10.03 -7.99 10.39
N PRO A 95 9.49 -6.78 10.59
CA PRO A 95 8.27 -6.61 11.40
C PRO A 95 6.97 -6.93 10.64
N GLN A 96 7.02 -7.23 9.33
CA GLN A 96 5.81 -7.38 8.52
C GLN A 96 5.12 -8.70 8.78
N LYS A 97 3.85 -8.67 9.16
CA LYS A 97 3.02 -9.88 9.22
C LYS A 97 2.43 -10.16 7.86
N ASP A 98 2.14 -11.43 7.59
CA ASP A 98 1.45 -11.80 6.35
C ASP A 98 0.08 -11.15 6.28
N THR A 99 -0.21 -10.61 5.12
CA THR A 99 -1.51 -10.04 4.75
C THR A 99 -1.99 -10.72 3.47
N ALA A 100 -3.22 -10.44 3.03
CA ALA A 100 -3.68 -10.93 1.74
C ALA A 100 -2.72 -10.47 0.62
N ALA A 101 -2.16 -11.44 -0.10
CA ALA A 101 -1.22 -11.19 -1.18
C ALA A 101 -1.90 -10.47 -2.36
N GLY A 102 -1.10 -9.82 -3.19
CA GLY A 102 -1.56 -9.17 -4.41
C GLY A 102 -1.77 -10.17 -5.55
N ALA A 103 -1.78 -9.66 -6.78
CA ALA A 103 -1.97 -10.47 -8.00
C ALA A 103 -0.87 -11.52 -8.22
N ASP A 104 0.33 -11.29 -7.69
CA ASP A 104 1.48 -12.21 -7.75
C ASP A 104 1.38 -13.38 -6.77
N LYS A 105 0.46 -13.31 -5.80
CA LYS A 105 0.27 -14.29 -4.72
C LYS A 105 1.50 -14.48 -3.82
N ILE A 106 2.42 -13.51 -3.79
CA ILE A 106 3.62 -13.55 -2.96
C ILE A 106 3.32 -12.88 -1.61
N SER A 107 3.57 -13.60 -0.51
CA SER A 107 3.43 -13.08 0.86
C SER A 107 4.73 -12.44 1.39
N TYR A 108 4.64 -11.76 2.52
CA TYR A 108 5.84 -11.23 3.19
C TYR A 108 6.73 -12.36 3.74
N SER A 109 6.16 -13.46 4.22
CA SER A 109 6.91 -14.66 4.63
C SER A 109 7.72 -15.24 3.48
N MET A 110 7.14 -15.39 2.29
CA MET A 110 7.87 -15.89 1.12
C MET A 110 9.07 -15.01 0.78
N ILE A 111 8.91 -13.69 0.84
CA ILE A 111 10.01 -12.74 0.63
C ILE A 111 11.05 -12.84 1.74
N ARG A 112 10.64 -13.08 2.99
CA ARG A 112 11.59 -13.19 4.10
C ARG A 112 12.48 -14.42 4.01
N GLU A 113 11.91 -15.53 3.56
CA GLU A 113 12.54 -16.85 3.50
C GLU A 113 13.22 -17.11 2.13
N SER A 114 13.26 -16.15 1.20
CA SER A 114 13.74 -16.37 -0.18
C SER A 114 15.26 -16.51 -0.31
N GLY A 115 16.02 -16.34 0.77
CA GLY A 115 17.49 -16.39 0.75
C GLY A 115 18.15 -15.12 0.19
N ASP A 116 19.46 -15.02 0.37
CA ASP A 116 20.21 -13.77 0.17
C ASP A 116 20.24 -13.29 -1.29
N GLU A 117 20.39 -14.21 -2.25
CA GLU A 117 20.35 -13.89 -3.69
C GLU A 117 19.04 -13.19 -4.09
N ALA A 118 17.91 -13.71 -3.61
CA ALA A 118 16.62 -13.09 -3.89
C ALA A 118 16.47 -11.71 -3.24
N TYR A 119 17.05 -11.50 -2.05
CA TYR A 119 17.07 -10.16 -1.44
C TYR A 119 17.88 -9.16 -2.26
N GLU A 120 19.00 -9.59 -2.85
CA GLU A 120 19.82 -8.74 -3.71
C GLU A 120 19.06 -8.33 -4.98
N GLU A 121 18.37 -9.27 -5.62
CA GLU A 121 17.53 -8.99 -6.79
C GLU A 121 16.35 -8.06 -6.45
N LEU A 122 15.66 -8.32 -5.35
CA LEU A 122 14.57 -7.45 -4.90
C LEU A 122 15.07 -6.04 -4.57
N LEU A 123 16.23 -5.94 -3.92
CA LEU A 123 16.86 -4.66 -3.61
C LEU A 123 17.27 -3.93 -4.89
N TYR A 124 17.83 -4.64 -5.86
CA TYR A 124 18.18 -4.09 -7.16
C TYR A 124 16.95 -3.46 -7.82
N ILE A 125 15.83 -4.19 -7.89
CA ILE A 125 14.58 -3.66 -8.47
C ILE A 125 14.09 -2.41 -7.71
N ILE A 126 14.12 -2.43 -6.37
CA ILE A 126 13.72 -1.27 -5.55
C ILE A 126 14.62 -0.07 -5.80
N ASN A 127 15.93 -0.27 -5.87
CA ASN A 127 16.90 0.77 -6.13
C ASN A 127 16.77 1.33 -7.55
N GLN A 128 16.57 0.48 -8.56
CA GLN A 128 16.32 0.93 -9.92
C GLN A 128 15.04 1.77 -10.00
N SER A 129 13.97 1.34 -9.32
CA SER A 129 12.74 2.11 -9.23
C SER A 129 12.97 3.48 -8.57
N TYR A 130 13.78 3.52 -7.51
CA TYR A 130 14.10 4.74 -6.78
C TYR A 130 14.95 5.71 -7.60
N THR A 131 16.07 5.24 -8.16
CA THR A 131 17.02 6.08 -8.92
C THR A 131 16.42 6.58 -10.23
N SER A 132 15.61 5.77 -10.90
CA SER A 132 14.88 6.20 -12.10
C SER A 132 13.66 7.06 -11.78
N SER A 133 13.33 7.23 -10.49
CA SER A 133 12.10 7.88 -10.01
C SER A 133 10.86 7.32 -10.72
N ARG A 134 10.77 5.99 -10.93
CA ARG A 134 9.67 5.35 -11.65
C ARG A 134 9.23 4.07 -10.96
N LEU A 135 7.93 3.97 -10.68
CA LEU A 135 7.34 2.74 -10.13
C LEU A 135 7.01 1.73 -11.23
N PRO A 136 7.41 0.45 -11.08
CA PRO A 136 6.99 -0.63 -11.97
C PRO A 136 5.47 -0.70 -12.12
N GLN A 137 4.99 -1.00 -13.34
CA GLN A 137 3.55 -1.08 -13.59
C GLN A 137 2.87 -2.16 -12.73
N ALA A 138 3.54 -3.29 -12.52
CA ALA A 138 3.03 -4.37 -11.67
C ALA A 138 2.74 -3.91 -10.23
N TRP A 139 3.48 -2.91 -9.71
CA TRP A 139 3.28 -2.39 -8.36
C TRP A 139 2.05 -1.50 -8.25
N LYS A 140 1.62 -0.90 -9.36
CA LYS A 140 0.42 -0.04 -9.45
C LYS A 140 -0.86 -0.85 -9.69
N ASN A 141 -0.72 -2.13 -10.05
CA ASN A 141 -1.86 -3.02 -10.27
C ASN A 141 -2.32 -3.62 -8.94
N ALA A 142 -3.63 -3.60 -8.68
CA ALA A 142 -4.22 -4.15 -7.46
C ALA A 142 -5.42 -5.04 -7.77
N ILE A 143 -5.62 -6.07 -6.94
CA ILE A 143 -6.89 -6.80 -6.93
C ILE A 143 -7.90 -5.96 -6.15
N PHE A 144 -9.04 -5.64 -6.78
CA PHE A 144 -10.14 -4.96 -6.10
C PHE A 144 -11.04 -5.97 -5.40
N MET A 145 -11.25 -5.80 -4.10
CA MET A 145 -12.19 -6.61 -3.31
C MET A 145 -13.14 -5.71 -2.50
N PRO A 146 -14.44 -5.66 -2.84
CA PRO A 146 -15.41 -4.93 -2.02
C PRO A 146 -15.77 -5.75 -0.78
N ILE A 147 -15.58 -5.18 0.41
CA ILE A 147 -15.97 -5.81 1.70
C ILE A 147 -17.17 -5.08 2.29
N HIS A 148 -18.18 -5.82 2.75
CA HIS A 148 -19.35 -5.25 3.41
C HIS A 148 -18.99 -4.41 4.64
N LYS A 149 -19.69 -3.28 4.80
CA LYS A 149 -19.64 -2.51 6.05
C LYS A 149 -20.33 -3.30 7.15
N PRO A 150 -19.77 -3.34 8.37
CA PRO A 150 -20.48 -3.93 9.51
C PRO A 150 -21.86 -3.30 9.67
N LYS A 151 -22.91 -4.12 9.80
CA LYS A 151 -24.31 -3.72 10.01
C LYS A 151 -25.04 -3.07 8.82
N GLU A 152 -24.41 -2.93 7.65
CA GLU A 152 -25.05 -2.33 6.46
C GLU A 152 -24.90 -3.27 5.24
N GLN A 153 -25.89 -4.15 5.05
CA GLN A 153 -25.84 -5.29 4.09
C GLN A 153 -25.75 -4.90 2.60
N LYS A 154 -25.69 -3.61 2.26
CA LYS A 154 -25.62 -3.10 0.87
C LYS A 154 -24.59 -1.98 0.70
N LYS A 155 -23.74 -1.73 1.70
CA LYS A 155 -22.65 -0.76 1.58
C LYS A 155 -21.32 -1.46 1.69
N PHE A 156 -20.44 -1.16 0.75
CA PHE A 156 -19.12 -1.78 0.66
C PHE A 156 -18.00 -0.78 0.98
N ARG A 157 -16.87 -1.32 1.41
CA ARG A 157 -15.58 -0.65 1.49
C ARG A 157 -14.75 -1.17 0.33
N PRO A 158 -14.24 -0.30 -0.57
CA PRO A 158 -13.27 -0.74 -1.56
C PRO A 158 -11.97 -1.13 -0.83
N ILE A 159 -11.43 -2.31 -1.13
CA ILE A 159 -10.10 -2.74 -0.68
C ILE A 159 -9.27 -3.09 -1.91
N PHE A 160 -8.06 -2.57 -1.96
CA PHE A 160 -7.10 -2.82 -3.02
C PHE A 160 -5.96 -3.67 -2.47
N LEU A 161 -5.78 -4.87 -3.03
CA LEU A 161 -4.66 -5.74 -2.68
C LEU A 161 -3.52 -5.51 -3.67
N LEU A 162 -2.60 -4.63 -3.27
CA LEU A 162 -1.31 -4.43 -3.95
C LEU A 162 -0.34 -5.58 -3.61
N ILE A 163 0.61 -5.82 -4.49
CA ILE A 163 1.66 -6.81 -4.28
C ILE A 163 2.53 -6.46 -3.05
N CYS A 164 3.04 -7.47 -2.36
CA CYS A 164 3.82 -7.25 -1.13
C CYS A 164 5.12 -6.46 -1.40
N LEU A 165 5.74 -6.66 -2.57
CA LEU A 165 6.97 -5.97 -2.94
C LEU A 165 6.79 -4.45 -3.06
N GLY A 166 5.76 -3.98 -3.77
CA GLY A 166 5.46 -2.55 -3.89
C GLY A 166 5.21 -1.89 -2.53
N LYS A 167 4.46 -2.56 -1.65
CA LYS A 167 4.26 -2.11 -0.26
C LYS A 167 5.56 -2.07 0.55
N THR A 168 6.49 -3.00 0.30
CA THR A 168 7.83 -2.99 0.93
C THR A 168 8.66 -1.83 0.43
N ALA A 169 8.61 -1.54 -0.88
CA ALA A 169 9.32 -0.42 -1.49
C ALA A 169 8.85 0.92 -0.90
N GLU A 170 7.54 1.17 -0.84
CA GLU A 170 6.95 2.37 -0.21
C GLU A 170 7.42 2.58 1.24
N LYS A 171 7.52 1.48 2.00
CA LYS A 171 8.03 1.51 3.38
C LYS A 171 9.51 1.85 3.43
N ASN A 172 10.35 1.27 2.56
CA ASN A 172 11.76 1.64 2.47
C ASN A 172 11.91 3.14 2.15
N TYR A 173 11.10 3.66 1.23
CA TYR A 173 11.11 5.08 0.88
C TYR A 173 10.70 5.98 2.06
N SER A 174 9.83 5.49 2.94
CA SER A 174 9.26 6.24 4.07
C SER A 174 9.98 6.04 5.40
N HIS A 175 10.89 5.06 5.51
CA HIS A 175 11.54 4.71 6.78
C HIS A 175 12.59 5.78 7.14
N PRO A 176 12.47 6.45 8.31
CA PRO A 176 13.49 7.36 8.78
C PRO A 176 14.72 6.54 9.20
N THR A 177 15.81 6.67 8.44
CA THR A 177 17.09 6.07 8.77
C THR A 177 17.71 6.71 10.03
N PRO A 178 18.53 5.97 10.81
CA PRO A 178 19.35 6.55 11.87
C PRO A 178 20.39 7.55 11.35
N VAL A 179 20.74 7.44 10.06
CA VAL A 179 21.52 8.46 9.35
C VAL A 179 20.54 9.58 8.99
N ALA A 180 20.56 10.66 9.77
CA ALA A 180 19.89 11.94 9.54
C ALA A 180 18.68 11.89 8.58
N SER A 181 17.50 11.55 9.12
CA SER A 181 16.16 11.82 8.56
C SER A 181 16.11 12.01 7.04
N ARG A 182 16.08 10.91 6.28
CA ARG A 182 15.57 10.91 4.91
C ARG A 182 14.14 11.45 4.93
N GLN A 183 13.96 12.70 4.51
CA GLN A 183 12.62 13.19 4.19
C GLN A 183 12.28 12.65 2.81
N VAL A 184 11.06 12.10 2.65
CA VAL A 184 10.52 11.80 1.33
C VAL A 184 10.47 13.12 0.56
N THR A 185 11.45 13.35 -0.31
CA THR A 185 11.51 14.56 -1.12
C THR A 185 10.34 14.52 -2.12
N PRO A 186 9.80 15.68 -2.52
CA PRO A 186 8.69 15.76 -3.50
C PRO A 186 8.96 15.01 -4.82
N GLN A 187 10.23 14.70 -5.10
CA GLN A 187 10.69 13.85 -6.21
C GLN A 187 9.94 12.51 -6.28
N HIS A 188 9.68 11.90 -5.13
CA HIS A 188 9.08 10.56 -5.03
C HIS A 188 7.54 10.55 -5.05
N LEU A 189 6.91 11.73 -4.92
CA LEU A 189 5.45 11.91 -4.95
C LEU A 189 4.92 12.46 -6.27
N CYS A 190 5.80 12.84 -7.21
CA CYS A 190 5.44 13.60 -8.40
C CYS A 190 4.95 12.78 -9.61
N LEU A 191 4.76 11.47 -9.48
CA LEU A 191 4.26 10.62 -10.58
C LEU A 191 2.82 10.10 -10.40
N HIS A 192 2.04 10.72 -9.52
CA HIS A 192 0.59 10.61 -9.54
C HIS A 192 -0.04 11.87 -10.16
N GLN A 193 0.24 12.09 -11.45
CA GLN A 193 -0.63 12.78 -12.39
C GLN A 193 -0.61 12.02 -13.72
#